data_AF-A0A417XUS6-F1
#
_entry.id   AF-A0A417XUS6-F1
#
_cell.length_a   1.000
_cell.length_b   1.000
_cell.length_c   1.000
_cell.angle_alpha   90.00
_cell.angle_beta   90.00
_cell.angle_gamma   90.00
#
_symmetry.space_group_name_H-M   'P 1'
#
loop_
_entity.id
_entity.type
_entity.pdbx_description
1 polymer ?
#
loop_
_entity_poly.entity_id
_entity_poly.type
_entity_poly.pdbx_seq_one_letter_code
_entity_poly.pdbx_strand_id
1 'polypeptide(L)'
;MDHRTQLLDLVVDPETAYNQTAGDLAPARLQAADELFQERRQQIPLLAKRAEDAGIDRIDDFSDLVPLLFAHTVYKSYPQSFYDKGRWDRMLQWLDTLSVEDVTDVDVEGVTDVDAWLERLWDAGHAVIATSGSSGKCSFLNHTMGDRARKTRHFKYSSGWPFAQADGDHTYFWLGPSAGRTSAVEAFLANAENWGRPGEVFALSDEPLLISEISELAAFRTRMANGTATPDEIAGVQQRSQAKSERMQVDLAKFTEKILEYRDRPIFLSGMWGQHMMIIERARELGVRDGEFHPASVIGAGGGVKGVSLPPDYKEQVDRFYGDVVRPAVYGMTELAQPLPRCEAGRYHAAPGLVMLPLDESGERLLTGADASDGLVEARFGFLDLAYDGRWGGLITGDRVTVDFAERCACGRAGPTLLDDIGRFVRPGEDDHIGCAGTIDAYIRGAVEA
;
A
#
# COMPACT_ATOMS: atom_id res chain seq x y z
N MET A 1 20.61 9.68 19.21
CA MET A 1 19.71 9.30 18.11
C MET A 1 19.67 7.78 18.14
N ASP A 2 18.50 7.18 18.38
CA ASP A 2 18.33 5.72 18.43
C ASP A 2 18.64 5.06 17.07
N HIS A 3 18.83 3.74 17.05
CA HIS A 3 19.22 2.99 15.85
C HIS A 3 18.14 3.07 14.78
N ARG A 4 16.88 3.05 15.22
CA ARG A 4 15.70 3.19 14.38
C ARG A 4 15.72 4.49 13.56
N THR A 5 15.95 5.62 14.20
CA THR A 5 16.02 6.94 13.55
C THR A 5 17.20 7.00 12.58
N GLN A 6 18.37 6.47 12.96
CA GLN A 6 19.54 6.44 12.08
C GLN A 6 19.25 5.67 10.77
N LEU A 7 18.61 4.49 10.86
CA LEU A 7 18.24 3.69 9.70
C LEU A 7 17.22 4.40 8.80
N LEU A 8 16.21 5.05 9.39
CA LEU A 8 15.20 5.81 8.65
C LEU A 8 15.77 7.09 8.02
N ASP A 9 16.81 7.66 8.61
CA ASP A 9 17.44 8.88 8.11
C ASP A 9 18.35 8.65 6.91
N LEU A 10 18.86 7.42 6.71
CA LEU A 10 19.67 7.09 5.55
C LEU A 10 18.96 7.34 4.22
N VAL A 11 17.62 7.26 4.18
CA VAL A 11 16.84 7.44 2.93
C VAL A 11 17.04 8.80 2.27
N VAL A 12 17.51 9.83 2.99
CA VAL A 12 17.76 11.16 2.41
C VAL A 12 18.92 11.17 1.41
N ASP A 13 19.75 10.15 1.43
CA ASP A 13 20.77 9.86 0.44
C ASP A 13 20.52 8.47 -0.15
N PRO A 14 19.66 8.35 -1.19
CA PRO A 14 19.25 7.06 -1.72
C PRO A 14 20.41 6.25 -2.32
N GLU A 15 21.48 6.90 -2.82
CA GLU A 15 22.66 6.19 -3.33
C GLU A 15 23.43 5.48 -2.21
N THR A 16 23.47 6.07 -1.01
CA THR A 16 23.97 5.39 0.18
C THR A 16 22.96 4.37 0.69
N ALA A 17 21.68 4.74 0.81
CA ALA A 17 20.64 3.91 1.42
C ALA A 17 20.44 2.56 0.72
N TYR A 18 20.45 2.56 -0.62
CA TYR A 18 20.23 1.35 -1.44
C TYR A 18 21.52 0.62 -1.83
N ASN A 19 22.66 1.03 -1.27
CA ASN A 19 23.97 0.42 -1.51
C ASN A 19 24.65 -0.02 -0.21
N GLN A 20 23.87 -0.60 0.70
CA GLN A 20 24.34 -1.17 1.96
C GLN A 20 24.32 -2.70 1.90
N THR A 21 25.33 -3.37 2.45
CA THR A 21 25.28 -4.83 2.57
C THR A 21 24.31 -5.24 3.67
N ALA A 22 23.75 -6.45 3.58
CA ALA A 22 22.93 -7.00 4.65
C ALA A 22 23.71 -7.13 5.98
N GLY A 23 25.01 -7.47 5.89
CA GLY A 23 25.89 -7.59 7.06
C GLY A 23 26.13 -6.28 7.78
N ASP A 24 26.30 -5.17 7.05
CA ASP A 24 26.52 -3.84 7.64
C ASP A 24 25.27 -3.34 8.37
N LEU A 25 24.08 -3.62 7.83
CA LEU A 25 22.82 -3.19 8.42
C LEU A 25 22.34 -4.09 9.56
N ALA A 26 22.76 -5.36 9.61
CA ALA A 26 22.19 -6.36 10.51
C ALA A 26 22.26 -5.96 12.00
N PRO A 27 23.41 -5.49 12.56
CA PRO A 27 23.49 -5.13 13.97
C PRO A 27 22.53 -3.98 14.34
N ALA A 28 22.51 -2.92 13.53
CA ALA A 28 21.64 -1.76 13.77
C ALA A 28 20.16 -2.11 13.61
N ARG A 29 19.81 -2.94 12.61
CA ARG A 29 18.43 -3.42 12.40
C ARG A 29 17.94 -4.29 13.54
N LEU A 30 18.76 -5.21 14.03
CA LEU A 30 18.40 -6.09 15.14
C LEU A 30 18.15 -5.26 16.41
N GLN A 31 19.04 -4.31 16.71
CA GLN A 31 18.87 -3.43 17.85
C GLN A 31 17.63 -2.53 17.70
N ALA A 32 17.41 -1.93 16.53
CA ALA A 32 16.21 -1.13 16.27
C ALA A 32 14.91 -1.95 16.36
N ALA A 33 14.94 -3.21 15.92
CA ALA A 33 13.81 -4.12 16.02
C ALA A 33 13.48 -4.45 17.48
N ASP A 34 14.48 -4.75 18.31
CA ASP A 34 14.27 -4.98 19.75
C ASP A 34 13.79 -3.71 20.45
N GLU A 35 14.43 -2.55 20.23
CA GLU A 35 14.02 -1.25 20.78
C GLU A 35 12.54 -0.96 20.47
N LEU A 36 12.12 -1.13 19.22
CA LEU A 36 10.72 -0.96 18.79
C LEU A 36 9.80 -2.00 19.44
N PHE A 37 10.21 -3.26 19.50
CA PHE A 37 9.42 -4.33 20.10
C PHE A 37 9.17 -4.10 21.60
N GLN A 38 10.20 -3.72 22.36
CA GLN A 38 10.07 -3.46 23.80
C GLN A 38 9.08 -2.34 24.10
N GLU A 39 9.02 -1.33 23.24
CA GLU A 39 8.05 -0.23 23.33
C GLU A 39 6.65 -0.71 22.92
N ARG A 40 6.52 -1.27 21.71
CA ARG A 40 5.22 -1.63 21.13
C ARG A 40 4.53 -2.75 21.88
N ARG A 41 5.26 -3.71 22.47
CA ARG A 41 4.66 -4.81 23.25
C ARG A 41 3.96 -4.32 24.53
N GLN A 42 4.29 -3.12 25.02
CA GLN A 42 3.62 -2.50 26.17
C GLN A 42 2.37 -1.71 25.75
N GLN A 43 2.28 -1.35 24.46
CA GLN A 43 1.24 -0.47 23.92
C GLN A 43 0.18 -1.23 23.13
N ILE A 44 0.55 -2.31 22.43
CA ILE A 44 -0.32 -3.03 21.51
C ILE A 44 -0.71 -4.39 22.13
N PRO A 45 -1.98 -4.57 22.55
CA PRO A 45 -2.42 -5.79 23.22
C PRO A 45 -2.15 -7.08 22.42
N LEU A 46 -2.40 -7.07 21.10
CA LEU A 46 -2.17 -8.24 20.27
C LEU A 46 -0.68 -8.61 20.19
N LEU A 47 0.22 -7.63 20.12
CA LEU A 47 1.66 -7.87 20.08
C LEU A 47 2.16 -8.44 21.41
N ALA A 48 1.67 -7.89 22.54
CA ALA A 48 1.96 -8.41 23.87
C ALA A 48 1.56 -9.89 23.98
N LYS A 49 0.37 -10.23 23.47
CA LYS A 49 -0.11 -11.61 23.49
C LYS A 49 0.74 -12.54 22.63
N ARG A 50 1.11 -12.11 21.42
CA ARG A 50 2.02 -12.87 20.55
C ARG A 50 3.38 -13.13 21.19
N ALA A 51 3.94 -12.12 21.84
CA ALA A 51 5.18 -12.24 22.57
C ALA A 51 5.08 -13.27 23.70
N GLU A 52 4.00 -13.21 24.51
CA GLU A 52 3.74 -14.18 25.58
C GLU A 52 3.59 -15.61 25.04
N ASP A 53 2.76 -15.81 24.00
CA ASP A 53 2.49 -17.13 23.41
C ASP A 53 3.74 -17.75 22.78
N ALA A 54 4.62 -16.93 22.20
CA ALA A 54 5.89 -17.36 21.63
C ALA A 54 7.03 -17.47 22.65
N GLY A 55 6.84 -16.98 23.88
CA GLY A 55 7.89 -16.92 24.90
C GLY A 55 9.02 -15.95 24.54
N ILE A 56 8.71 -14.86 23.83
CA ILE A 56 9.69 -13.89 23.33
C ILE A 56 9.67 -12.64 24.22
N ASP A 57 10.73 -12.48 25.00
CA ASP A 57 10.95 -11.28 25.82
C ASP A 57 11.90 -10.27 25.19
N ARG A 58 12.70 -10.69 24.22
CA ARG A 58 13.71 -9.88 23.52
C ARG A 58 13.93 -10.43 22.13
N ILE A 59 14.30 -9.56 21.18
CA ILE A 59 14.71 -9.96 19.84
C ILE A 59 16.24 -10.08 19.82
N ASP A 60 16.74 -11.30 19.70
CA ASP A 60 18.16 -11.64 19.63
C ASP A 60 18.60 -12.12 18.24
N ASP A 61 17.65 -12.56 17.42
CA ASP A 61 17.83 -12.94 16.03
C ASP A 61 16.64 -12.50 15.18
N PHE A 62 16.84 -12.36 13.86
CA PHE A 62 15.74 -12.00 12.95
C PHE A 62 14.63 -13.06 12.92
N SER A 63 14.93 -14.33 13.24
CA SER A 63 13.91 -15.38 13.36
C SER A 63 12.95 -15.15 14.53
N ASP A 64 13.36 -14.44 15.59
CA ASP A 64 12.48 -14.07 16.71
C ASP A 64 11.36 -13.12 16.26
N LEU A 65 11.53 -12.41 15.13
CA LEU A 65 10.48 -11.56 14.57
C LEU A 65 9.32 -12.36 13.98
N VAL A 66 9.57 -13.59 13.50
CA VAL A 66 8.59 -14.36 12.72
C VAL A 66 7.28 -14.60 13.51
N PRO A 67 7.31 -15.07 14.77
CA PRO A 67 6.08 -15.26 15.56
C PRO A 67 5.37 -13.95 15.92
N LEU A 68 6.08 -12.83 15.86
CA LEU A 68 5.56 -11.50 16.17
C LEU A 68 4.86 -10.86 14.96
N LEU A 69 5.06 -11.34 13.73
CA LEU A 69 4.43 -10.78 12.53
C LEU A 69 2.91 -10.94 12.54
N PHE A 70 2.19 -9.88 12.20
CA PHE A 70 0.75 -9.95 12.00
C PHE A 70 0.43 -10.44 10.58
N ALA A 71 -0.55 -11.32 10.45
CA ALA A 71 -1.03 -11.70 9.12
C ALA A 71 -1.73 -10.52 8.45
N HIS A 72 -1.60 -10.41 7.12
CA HIS A 72 -2.27 -9.38 6.32
C HIS A 72 -3.81 -9.34 6.48
N THR A 73 -4.42 -10.38 7.06
CA THR A 73 -5.85 -10.45 7.37
C THR A 73 -6.22 -9.74 8.68
N VAL A 74 -5.26 -9.40 9.54
CA VAL A 74 -5.53 -8.85 10.88
C VAL A 74 -6.32 -7.55 10.83
N TYR A 75 -6.04 -6.68 9.86
CA TYR A 75 -6.67 -5.37 9.72
C TYR A 75 -8.11 -5.45 9.19
N LYS A 76 -8.62 -6.66 8.96
CA LYS A 76 -10.02 -6.95 8.64
C LYS A 76 -10.59 -8.07 9.50
N SER A 77 -10.03 -8.29 10.70
CA SER A 77 -10.44 -9.38 11.62
C SER A 77 -11.70 -9.06 12.43
N TYR A 78 -12.18 -7.82 12.45
CA TYR A 78 -13.38 -7.41 13.19
C TYR A 78 -14.60 -8.29 12.84
N PRO A 79 -15.48 -8.62 13.80
CA PRO A 79 -16.75 -9.27 13.47
C PRO A 79 -17.55 -8.46 12.45
N GLN A 80 -17.94 -9.07 11.32
CA GLN A 80 -18.68 -8.37 10.26
C GLN A 80 -20.00 -7.78 10.78
N SER A 81 -20.59 -8.43 11.78
CA SER A 81 -21.80 -7.97 12.46
C SER A 81 -21.65 -6.62 13.17
N PHE A 82 -20.43 -6.23 13.57
CA PHE A 82 -20.19 -4.90 14.15
C PHE A 82 -20.36 -3.82 13.10
N TYR A 83 -19.75 -4.03 11.93
CA TYR A 83 -19.84 -3.14 10.78
C TYR A 83 -21.28 -3.03 10.26
N ASP A 84 -21.91 -4.18 9.98
CA ASP A 84 -23.26 -4.21 9.37
C ASP A 84 -24.34 -3.59 10.28
N LYS A 85 -24.14 -3.59 11.60
CA LYS A 85 -25.07 -3.03 12.59
C LYS A 85 -24.67 -1.63 13.08
N GLY A 86 -23.65 -1.01 12.50
CA GLY A 86 -23.16 0.30 12.92
C GLY A 86 -22.69 0.33 14.37
N ARG A 87 -22.12 -0.76 14.88
CA ARG A 87 -21.54 -0.86 16.23
C ARG A 87 -20.14 -0.25 16.24
N TRP A 88 -20.08 1.06 15.98
CA TRP A 88 -18.83 1.83 15.89
C TRP A 88 -18.05 1.80 17.20
N ASP A 89 -18.75 1.73 18.34
CA ASP A 89 -18.17 1.48 19.67
C ASP A 89 -17.31 0.20 19.69
N ARG A 90 -17.83 -0.90 19.13
CA ARG A 90 -17.12 -2.18 19.06
C ARG A 90 -16.05 -2.20 17.98
N MET A 91 -16.20 -1.41 16.91
CA MET A 91 -15.15 -1.20 15.92
C MET A 91 -13.94 -0.46 16.52
N LEU A 92 -14.17 0.52 17.40
CA LEU A 92 -13.09 1.19 18.15
C LEU A 92 -12.36 0.19 19.05
N GLN A 93 -13.09 -0.59 19.86
CA GLN A 93 -12.48 -1.63 20.72
C GLN A 93 -11.63 -2.63 19.92
N TRP A 94 -12.08 -3.02 18.73
CA TRP A 94 -11.29 -3.86 17.84
C TRP A 94 -10.02 -3.16 17.36
N LEU A 95 -10.15 -1.94 16.84
CA LEU A 95 -9.02 -1.18 16.28
C LEU A 95 -7.97 -0.88 17.36
N ASP A 96 -8.40 -0.68 18.60
CA ASP A 96 -7.56 -0.48 19.79
C ASP A 96 -6.59 -1.64 20.01
N THR A 97 -7.05 -2.89 19.80
CA THR A 97 -6.18 -4.09 19.94
C THR A 97 -4.98 -4.10 18.98
N LEU A 98 -5.01 -3.27 17.93
CA LEU A 98 -4.02 -3.16 16.86
C LEU A 98 -3.29 -1.80 16.86
N SER A 99 -3.66 -0.89 17.74
CA SER A 99 -3.19 0.51 17.77
C SER A 99 -2.27 0.77 18.96
N VAL A 100 -1.43 1.79 18.85
CA VAL A 100 -0.59 2.26 19.97
C VAL A 100 -1.33 3.24 20.88
N GLU A 101 -2.06 4.18 20.30
CA GLU A 101 -2.89 5.12 21.04
C GLU A 101 -4.28 4.54 21.27
N ASP A 102 -4.87 4.85 22.43
CA ASP A 102 -6.24 4.48 22.77
C ASP A 102 -7.21 5.18 21.82
N VAL A 103 -7.91 4.39 21.01
CA VAL A 103 -8.91 4.90 20.06
C VAL A 103 -10.33 4.84 20.63
N THR A 104 -10.52 4.25 21.81
CA THR A 104 -11.85 3.98 22.39
C THR A 104 -12.51 5.23 22.99
N ASP A 105 -11.73 6.28 23.24
CA ASP A 105 -12.19 7.59 23.71
C ASP A 105 -12.82 8.46 22.58
N VAL A 106 -12.76 8.02 21.32
CA VAL A 106 -13.35 8.75 20.19
C VAL A 106 -14.88 8.77 20.30
N ASP A 107 -15.46 9.97 20.32
CA ASP A 107 -16.91 10.13 20.31
C ASP A 107 -17.51 9.70 18.96
N VAL A 108 -18.29 8.61 19.02
CA VAL A 108 -19.03 8.04 17.89
C VAL A 108 -20.55 8.24 18.00
N GLU A 109 -21.02 9.12 18.90
CA GLU A 109 -22.43 9.49 18.96
C GLU A 109 -22.88 10.11 17.63
N GLY A 110 -23.98 9.59 17.09
CA GLY A 110 -24.55 10.06 15.82
C GLY A 110 -23.82 9.60 14.56
N VAL A 111 -22.80 8.75 14.67
CA VAL A 111 -22.13 8.16 13.50
C VAL A 111 -23.06 7.16 12.80
N THR A 112 -23.37 7.43 11.53
CA THR A 112 -24.34 6.64 10.74
C THR A 112 -23.72 5.60 9.83
N ASP A 113 -22.47 5.80 9.42
CA ASP A 113 -21.76 4.94 8.46
C ASP A 113 -20.24 4.95 8.71
N VAL A 114 -19.52 4.16 7.92
CA VAL A 114 -18.07 4.02 7.99
C VAL A 114 -17.32 5.30 7.66
N ASP A 115 -17.86 6.14 6.77
CA ASP A 115 -17.19 7.36 6.34
C ASP A 115 -17.24 8.38 7.48
N ALA A 116 -18.40 8.55 8.13
CA ALA A 116 -18.53 9.37 9.33
C ALA A 116 -17.67 8.84 10.50
N TRP A 117 -17.53 7.51 10.64
CA TRP A 117 -16.66 6.90 11.64
C TRP A 117 -15.18 7.24 11.40
N LEU A 118 -14.73 7.13 10.15
CA LEU A 118 -13.37 7.51 9.75
C LEU A 118 -13.11 9.00 10.00
N GLU A 119 -14.07 9.87 9.69
CA GLU A 119 -13.91 11.30 9.97
C GLU A 119 -13.75 11.59 11.48
N ARG A 120 -14.53 10.92 12.36
CA ARG A 120 -14.36 11.06 13.82
C ARG A 120 -12.98 10.62 14.31
N LEU A 121 -12.46 9.52 13.79
CA LEU A 121 -11.10 9.04 14.10
C LEU A 121 -10.05 10.07 13.68
N TRP A 122 -10.20 10.63 12.49
CA TRP A 122 -9.28 11.63 11.96
C TRP A 122 -9.32 12.95 12.73
N ASP A 123 -10.51 13.42 13.11
CA ASP A 123 -10.68 14.61 13.95
C ASP A 123 -10.03 14.41 15.34
N ALA A 124 -9.98 13.17 15.82
CA ALA A 124 -9.29 12.79 17.05
C ALA A 124 -7.77 12.56 16.89
N GLY A 125 -7.23 12.67 15.67
CA GLY A 125 -5.79 12.51 15.38
C GLY A 125 -5.36 11.12 14.92
N HIS A 126 -6.28 10.17 14.82
CA HIS A 126 -6.03 8.83 14.30
C HIS A 126 -6.20 8.82 12.78
N ALA A 127 -5.08 8.78 12.05
CA ALA A 127 -5.06 8.88 10.59
C ALA A 127 -5.41 7.56 9.89
N VAL A 128 -6.53 6.97 10.29
CA VAL A 128 -6.95 5.64 9.84
C VAL A 128 -7.18 5.63 8.34
N ILE A 129 -6.57 4.66 7.67
CA ILE A 129 -6.83 4.40 6.25
C ILE A 129 -7.64 3.14 6.06
N ALA A 130 -8.52 3.19 5.08
CA ALA A 130 -9.36 2.10 4.67
C ALA A 130 -8.88 1.55 3.32
N THR A 131 -8.95 0.23 3.18
CA THR A 131 -8.73 -0.46 1.91
C THR A 131 -9.85 -1.45 1.65
N SER A 132 -10.21 -1.64 0.39
CA SER A 132 -11.19 -2.65 -0.01
C SER A 132 -10.48 -3.86 -0.59
N GLY A 133 -10.65 -5.02 0.02
CA GLY A 133 -10.16 -6.29 -0.52
C GLY A 133 -11.08 -6.90 -1.58
N SER A 134 -10.61 -7.94 -2.27
CA SER A 134 -11.41 -8.69 -3.25
C SER A 134 -12.56 -9.50 -2.62
N SER A 135 -12.50 -9.74 -1.30
CA SER A 135 -13.53 -10.44 -0.53
C SER A 135 -14.71 -9.55 -0.11
N GLY A 136 -14.65 -8.24 -0.39
CA GLY A 136 -15.71 -7.29 -0.05
C GLY A 136 -15.67 -6.73 1.38
N LYS A 137 -14.84 -7.30 2.25
CA LYS A 137 -14.57 -6.77 3.58
C LYS A 137 -13.42 -5.75 3.53
N CYS A 138 -13.63 -4.61 4.17
CA CYS A 138 -12.61 -3.56 4.26
C CYS A 138 -11.55 -3.89 5.31
N SER A 139 -10.33 -3.42 5.09
CA SER A 139 -9.31 -3.35 6.13
C SER A 139 -9.19 -1.91 6.63
N PHE A 140 -8.97 -1.74 7.94
CA PHE A 140 -8.72 -0.44 8.57
C PHE A 140 -7.37 -0.48 9.30
N LEU A 141 -6.50 0.47 8.99
CA LEU A 141 -5.14 0.55 9.54
C LEU A 141 -4.94 1.90 10.19
N ASN A 142 -4.63 1.90 11.48
CA ASN A 142 -4.37 3.13 12.21
C ASN A 142 -2.95 3.63 11.95
N HIS A 143 -2.82 4.95 11.78
CA HIS A 143 -1.55 5.65 11.60
C HIS A 143 -1.58 6.94 12.43
N THR A 144 -0.41 7.37 12.89
CA THR A 144 -0.25 8.73 13.41
C THR A 144 -0.01 9.73 12.28
N MET A 145 -0.15 11.03 12.57
CA MET A 145 0.31 12.06 11.63
C MET A 145 1.84 12.01 11.40
N GLY A 146 2.61 11.55 12.40
CA GLY A 146 4.04 11.30 12.27
C GLY A 146 4.37 10.19 11.26
N ASP A 147 3.56 9.12 11.22
CA ASP A 147 3.70 8.05 10.23
C ASP A 147 3.51 8.57 8.80
N ARG A 148 2.51 9.42 8.61
CA ARG A 148 2.26 10.07 7.32
C ARG A 148 3.43 10.95 6.90
N ALA A 149 3.95 11.77 7.81
CA ALA A 149 5.09 12.63 7.53
C ALA A 149 6.34 11.82 7.15
N ARG A 150 6.61 10.70 7.86
CA ARG A 150 7.71 9.78 7.53
C ARG A 150 7.51 9.12 6.17
N LYS A 151 6.29 8.68 5.85
CA LYS A 151 5.95 8.09 4.56
C LYS A 151 6.11 9.10 3.41
N THR A 152 5.64 10.34 3.58
CA THR A 152 5.89 11.43 2.62
C THR A 152 7.38 11.68 2.42
N ARG A 153 8.15 11.74 3.52
CA ARG A 153 9.61 11.88 3.45
C ARG A 153 10.26 10.73 2.70
N HIS A 154 9.86 9.48 2.95
CA HIS A 154 10.39 8.32 2.21
C HIS A 154 10.09 8.41 0.71
N PHE A 155 8.86 8.78 0.34
CA PHE A 155 8.48 8.93 -1.07
C PHE A 155 9.32 9.97 -1.81
N LYS A 156 9.75 11.04 -1.14
CA LYS A 156 10.60 12.08 -1.72
C LYS A 156 11.86 11.53 -2.37
N TYR A 157 12.44 10.49 -1.76
CA TYR A 157 13.72 9.92 -2.19
C TYR A 157 13.59 8.56 -2.90
N SER A 158 12.42 7.90 -2.81
CA SER A 158 12.22 6.56 -3.37
C SER A 158 11.33 6.53 -4.61
N SER A 159 10.34 7.43 -4.73
CA SER A 159 9.29 7.32 -5.77
C SER A 159 9.80 7.44 -7.20
N GLY A 160 10.87 8.22 -7.44
CA GLY A 160 11.50 8.37 -8.75
C GLY A 160 12.80 7.57 -8.90
N TRP A 161 13.33 7.01 -7.81
CA TRP A 161 14.64 6.38 -7.81
C TRP A 161 14.69 5.13 -8.69
N PRO A 162 15.81 4.84 -9.36
CA PRO A 162 17.03 5.66 -9.50
C PRO A 162 16.98 6.66 -10.67
N PHE A 163 15.83 6.80 -11.31
CA PHE A 163 15.70 7.47 -12.61
C PHE A 163 15.47 8.98 -12.51
N ALA A 164 14.84 9.45 -11.43
CA ALA A 164 14.53 10.84 -11.17
C ALA A 164 14.46 11.14 -9.67
N GLN A 165 14.60 12.41 -9.30
CA GLN A 165 14.45 12.90 -7.94
C GLN A 165 13.30 13.90 -7.88
N ALA A 166 12.50 13.82 -6.81
CA ALA A 166 11.43 14.77 -6.58
C ALA A 166 12.00 16.18 -6.33
N ASP A 167 11.57 17.15 -7.13
CA ASP A 167 12.07 18.53 -7.16
C ASP A 167 11.03 19.59 -6.77
N GLY A 168 9.76 19.20 -6.62
CA GLY A 168 8.64 20.11 -6.37
C GLY A 168 8.30 21.02 -7.55
N ASP A 169 8.69 20.68 -8.78
CA ASP A 169 8.54 21.54 -9.96
C ASP A 169 7.80 20.90 -11.15
N HIS A 170 7.17 19.73 -10.95
CA HIS A 170 6.37 19.07 -11.98
C HIS A 170 4.92 19.56 -11.98
N THR A 171 4.30 19.67 -13.17
CA THR A 171 2.83 19.68 -13.24
C THR A 171 2.33 18.31 -12.77
N TYR A 172 1.53 18.27 -11.71
CA TYR A 172 1.12 17.01 -11.11
C TYR A 172 -0.29 16.64 -11.52
N PHE A 173 -0.46 15.47 -12.13
CA PHE A 173 -1.74 14.91 -12.56
C PHE A 173 -1.99 13.57 -11.88
N TRP A 174 -3.09 13.49 -11.14
CA TRP A 174 -3.61 12.27 -10.52
C TRP A 174 -4.92 11.85 -11.19
N LEU A 175 -4.98 10.62 -11.69
CA LEU A 175 -6.20 10.09 -12.32
C LEU A 175 -7.21 9.54 -11.31
N GLY A 176 -7.08 9.86 -10.03
CA GLY A 176 -8.04 9.50 -8.99
C GLY A 176 -8.65 10.72 -8.30
N PRO A 177 -9.34 10.51 -7.17
CA PRO A 177 -9.95 11.58 -6.39
C PRO A 177 -8.90 12.37 -5.59
N SER A 178 -9.14 13.67 -5.38
CA SER A 178 -8.26 14.56 -4.58
C SER A 178 -8.39 14.35 -3.06
N ALA A 179 -9.46 13.70 -2.61
CA ALA A 179 -9.74 13.45 -1.20
C ALA A 179 -10.24 12.02 -0.94
N GLY A 180 -10.10 11.57 0.31
CA GLY A 180 -10.54 10.26 0.77
C GLY A 180 -9.53 9.58 1.70
N ARG A 181 -9.99 8.61 2.48
CA ARG A 181 -9.21 7.93 3.52
C ARG A 181 -8.62 6.61 3.02
N THR A 182 -8.02 6.62 1.82
CA THR A 182 -7.42 5.42 1.21
C THR A 182 -5.91 5.57 1.01
N SER A 183 -5.20 4.45 0.92
CA SER A 183 -3.75 4.46 0.66
C SER A 183 -3.37 5.08 -0.69
N ALA A 184 -4.24 4.95 -1.71
CA ALA A 184 -4.03 5.58 -3.02
C ALA A 184 -4.09 7.12 -2.92
N VAL A 185 -5.07 7.67 -2.18
CA VAL A 185 -5.17 9.11 -1.95
C VAL A 185 -4.00 9.62 -1.10
N GLU A 186 -3.56 8.87 -0.08
CA GLU A 186 -2.36 9.24 0.66
C GLU A 186 -1.10 9.28 -0.22
N ALA A 187 -0.92 8.28 -1.10
CA ALA A 187 0.20 8.25 -2.02
C ALA A 187 0.12 9.43 -3.02
N PHE A 188 -1.08 9.80 -3.46
CA PHE A 188 -1.31 11.02 -4.22
C PHE A 188 -0.85 12.26 -3.45
N LEU A 189 -1.32 12.47 -2.22
CA LEU A 189 -0.97 13.64 -1.42
C LEU A 189 0.54 13.73 -1.16
N ALA A 190 1.17 12.61 -0.81
CA ALA A 190 2.62 12.54 -0.59
C ALA A 190 3.42 12.88 -1.86
N ASN A 191 3.03 12.35 -3.02
CA ASN A 191 3.72 12.64 -4.27
C ASN A 191 3.41 14.05 -4.78
N ALA A 192 2.19 14.56 -4.58
CA ALA A 192 1.85 15.95 -4.90
C ALA A 192 2.69 16.94 -4.07
N GLU A 193 2.91 16.66 -2.77
CA GLU A 193 3.80 17.46 -1.92
C GLU A 193 5.26 17.40 -2.40
N ASN A 194 5.73 16.23 -2.81
CA ASN A 194 7.13 16.02 -3.19
C ASN A 194 7.48 16.50 -4.61
N TRP A 195 6.58 16.29 -5.58
CA TRP A 195 6.81 16.53 -7.00
C TRP A 195 6.07 17.75 -7.53
N GLY A 196 4.92 18.09 -6.95
CA GLY A 196 4.00 19.04 -7.53
C GLY A 196 4.45 20.50 -7.38
N ARG A 197 4.44 21.22 -8.50
CA ARG A 197 4.58 22.68 -8.48
C ARG A 197 3.35 23.31 -7.80
N PRO A 198 3.52 24.25 -6.85
CA PRO A 198 2.41 24.96 -6.24
C PRO A 198 1.48 25.61 -7.29
N GLY A 199 0.19 25.32 -7.21
CA GLY A 199 -0.83 25.82 -8.15
C GLY A 199 -1.04 24.94 -9.40
N GLU A 200 -0.25 23.89 -9.58
CA GLU A 200 -0.32 22.99 -10.74
C GLU A 200 -0.45 21.51 -10.33
N VAL A 201 -1.25 21.28 -9.28
CA VAL A 201 -1.64 19.94 -8.83
C VAL A 201 -3.10 19.72 -9.19
N PHE A 202 -3.37 18.67 -9.98
CA PHE A 202 -4.67 18.37 -10.51
C PHE A 202 -5.04 16.91 -10.23
N ALA A 203 -6.26 16.70 -9.75
CA ALA A 203 -6.88 15.39 -9.64
C ALA A 203 -8.02 15.28 -10.65
N LEU A 204 -8.34 14.05 -11.07
CA LEU A 204 -9.43 13.79 -12.01
C LEU A 204 -10.80 14.12 -11.41
N SER A 205 -10.93 14.02 -10.08
CA SER A 205 -12.18 14.34 -9.38
C SER A 205 -11.91 14.96 -8.01
N ASP A 206 -12.78 15.86 -7.59
CA ASP A 206 -12.84 16.39 -6.22
C ASP A 206 -13.85 15.64 -5.34
N GLU A 207 -14.61 14.70 -5.91
CA GLU A 207 -15.50 13.85 -5.13
C GLU A 207 -14.67 12.80 -4.37
N PRO A 208 -14.78 12.70 -3.04
CA PRO A 208 -14.01 11.73 -2.28
C PRO A 208 -14.46 10.30 -2.60
N LEU A 209 -13.51 9.36 -2.60
CA LEU A 209 -13.85 7.94 -2.66
C LEU A 209 -14.38 7.46 -1.32
N LEU A 210 -15.70 7.30 -1.23
CA LEU A 210 -16.41 6.83 -0.04
C LEU A 210 -16.24 5.32 0.16
N ILE A 211 -15.94 4.91 1.38
CA ILE A 211 -15.80 3.50 1.77
C ILE A 211 -17.16 2.82 1.85
N SER A 212 -18.21 3.57 2.22
CA SER A 212 -19.60 3.10 2.18
C SER A 212 -20.00 2.66 0.77
N GLU A 213 -19.73 3.47 -0.27
CA GLU A 213 -20.02 3.12 -1.66
C GLU A 213 -19.32 1.83 -2.10
N ILE A 214 -18.05 1.65 -1.71
CA ILE A 214 -17.29 0.45 -2.05
C ILE A 214 -17.90 -0.78 -1.37
N SER A 215 -18.25 -0.64 -0.09
CA SER A 215 -18.88 -1.71 0.70
C SER A 215 -20.26 -2.08 0.18
N GLU A 216 -21.09 -1.10 -0.19
CA GLU A 216 -22.41 -1.32 -0.81
C GLU A 216 -22.30 -2.10 -2.12
N LEU A 217 -21.34 -1.73 -2.98
CA LEU A 217 -21.09 -2.43 -4.24
C LEU A 217 -20.60 -3.86 -4.01
N ALA A 218 -19.77 -4.09 -3.00
CA ALA A 218 -19.33 -5.43 -2.63
C ALA A 218 -20.50 -6.29 -2.11
N ALA A 219 -21.31 -5.76 -1.20
CA ALA A 219 -22.50 -6.44 -0.69
C ALA A 219 -23.51 -6.76 -1.80
N PHE A 220 -23.71 -5.83 -2.75
CA PHE A 220 -24.54 -6.04 -3.92
C PHE A 220 -24.01 -7.17 -4.81
N ARG A 221 -22.69 -7.22 -5.09
CA ARG A 221 -22.07 -8.32 -5.84
C ARG A 221 -22.28 -9.68 -5.18
N THR A 222 -22.22 -9.74 -3.85
CA THR A 222 -22.52 -10.96 -3.08
C THR A 222 -24.00 -11.36 -3.24
N ARG A 223 -24.94 -10.41 -3.14
CA ARG A 223 -26.36 -10.70 -3.38
C ARG A 223 -26.62 -11.18 -4.81
N MET A 224 -25.94 -10.59 -5.79
CA MET A 224 -25.97 -11.03 -7.20
C MET A 224 -25.48 -12.47 -7.36
N ALA A 225 -24.33 -12.81 -6.77
CA ALA A 225 -23.77 -14.16 -6.83
C ALA A 225 -24.68 -15.21 -6.15
N ASN A 226 -25.35 -14.81 -5.06
CA ASN A 226 -26.28 -15.67 -4.33
C ASN A 226 -27.70 -15.70 -4.91
N GLY A 227 -27.98 -14.94 -5.98
CA GLY A 227 -29.31 -14.86 -6.59
C GLY A 227 -30.37 -14.18 -5.71
N THR A 228 -29.96 -13.37 -4.72
CA THR A 228 -30.86 -12.70 -3.77
C THR A 228 -31.07 -11.21 -4.07
N ALA A 229 -30.37 -10.65 -5.05
CA ALA A 229 -30.59 -9.29 -5.53
C ALA A 229 -31.92 -9.18 -6.29
N THR A 230 -32.74 -8.19 -5.94
CA THR A 230 -34.02 -7.94 -6.61
C THR A 230 -33.83 -7.26 -7.97
N PRO A 231 -34.77 -7.43 -8.93
CA PRO A 231 -34.70 -6.74 -10.23
C PRO A 231 -34.57 -5.22 -10.12
N ASP A 232 -35.26 -4.60 -9.17
CA ASP A 232 -35.21 -3.15 -8.95
C ASP A 232 -33.85 -2.69 -8.41
N GLU A 233 -33.24 -3.45 -7.49
CA GLU A 233 -31.87 -3.19 -7.03
C GLU A 233 -30.87 -3.29 -8.18
N ILE A 234 -31.01 -4.30 -9.05
CA ILE A 234 -30.14 -4.51 -10.21
C ILE A 234 -30.25 -3.32 -11.16
N ALA A 235 -31.48 -2.93 -11.52
CA ALA A 235 -31.71 -1.79 -12.39
C ALA A 235 -31.15 -0.48 -11.79
N GLY A 236 -31.35 -0.27 -10.49
CA GLY A 236 -30.83 0.90 -9.78
C GLY A 236 -29.30 0.97 -9.74
N VAL A 237 -28.62 -0.15 -9.47
CA VAL A 237 -27.15 -0.20 -9.50
C VAL A 237 -26.62 -0.03 -10.93
N GLN A 238 -27.25 -0.64 -11.93
CA GLN A 238 -26.87 -0.47 -13.34
C GLN A 238 -27.00 0.99 -13.78
N GLN A 239 -28.11 1.65 -13.45
CA GLN A 239 -28.33 3.06 -13.77
C GLN A 239 -27.30 3.97 -13.09
N ARG A 240 -27.03 3.78 -11.79
CA ARG A 240 -26.00 4.54 -11.06
C ARG A 240 -24.60 4.30 -11.66
N SER A 241 -24.27 3.05 -11.96
CA SER A 241 -22.99 2.67 -12.56
C SER A 241 -22.81 3.27 -13.95
N GLN A 242 -23.86 3.28 -14.77
CA GLN A 242 -23.84 3.89 -16.10
C GLN A 242 -23.65 5.40 -16.00
N ALA A 243 -24.43 6.09 -15.16
CA ALA A 243 -24.30 7.54 -14.96
C ALA A 243 -22.91 7.93 -14.44
N LYS A 244 -22.35 7.16 -13.49
CA LYS A 244 -20.99 7.36 -12.96
C LYS A 244 -19.94 7.15 -14.06
N SER A 245 -20.11 6.14 -14.90
CA SER A 245 -19.23 5.87 -16.04
C SER A 245 -19.28 6.99 -17.07
N GLU A 246 -20.47 7.45 -17.47
CA GLU A 246 -20.64 8.55 -18.43
C GLU A 246 -20.02 9.86 -17.92
N ARG A 247 -20.22 10.19 -16.64
CA ARG A 247 -19.56 11.35 -16.01
C ARG A 247 -18.04 11.19 -16.01
N MET A 248 -17.52 10.05 -15.59
CA MET A 248 -16.09 9.76 -15.56
C MET A 248 -15.45 9.88 -16.96
N GLN A 249 -16.15 9.43 -18.01
CA GLN A 249 -15.70 9.56 -19.40
C GLN A 249 -15.57 11.02 -19.82
N VAL A 250 -16.60 11.84 -19.53
CA VAL A 250 -16.58 13.28 -19.84
C VAL A 250 -15.47 14.01 -19.07
N ASP A 251 -15.32 13.70 -17.79
CA ASP A 251 -14.31 14.33 -16.94
C ASP A 251 -12.90 13.92 -17.36
N LEU A 252 -12.68 12.63 -17.66
CA LEU A 252 -11.39 12.16 -18.17
C LEU A 252 -11.05 12.75 -19.54
N ALA A 253 -12.03 12.94 -20.43
CA ALA A 253 -11.78 13.58 -21.73
C ALA A 253 -11.28 15.03 -21.55
N LYS A 254 -11.94 15.81 -20.70
CA LYS A 254 -11.49 17.18 -20.35
C LYS A 254 -10.13 17.18 -19.66
N PHE A 255 -9.93 16.24 -18.74
CA PHE A 255 -8.67 16.09 -18.03
C PHE A 255 -7.53 15.70 -18.97
N THR A 256 -7.81 14.87 -19.98
CA THR A 256 -6.86 14.49 -21.03
C THR A 256 -6.43 15.70 -21.84
N GLU A 257 -7.38 16.54 -22.28
CA GLU A 257 -7.03 17.79 -22.98
C GLU A 257 -6.09 18.66 -22.15
N LYS A 258 -6.38 18.80 -20.85
CA LYS A 258 -5.50 19.50 -19.92
C LYS A 258 -4.13 18.83 -19.79
N ILE A 259 -4.03 17.51 -19.64
CA ILE A 259 -2.72 16.81 -19.60
C ILE A 259 -1.92 17.13 -20.87
N LEU A 260 -2.58 17.10 -22.03
CA LEU A 260 -1.95 17.35 -23.32
C LEU A 260 -1.45 18.79 -23.46
N GLU A 261 -2.10 19.80 -22.86
CA GLU A 261 -1.60 21.19 -22.84
C GLU A 261 -0.21 21.32 -22.19
N TYR A 262 0.14 20.40 -21.28
CA TYR A 262 1.39 20.42 -20.52
C TYR A 262 2.42 19.39 -21.01
N ARG A 263 2.14 18.66 -22.09
CA ARG A 263 2.96 17.53 -22.53
C ARG A 263 4.40 17.90 -22.92
N ASP A 264 4.64 19.15 -23.31
CA ASP A 264 5.95 19.65 -23.76
C ASP A 264 6.89 20.09 -22.63
N ARG A 265 6.46 19.92 -21.37
CA ARG A 265 7.23 20.23 -20.15
C ARG A 265 7.15 19.06 -19.15
N PRO A 266 8.02 19.01 -18.12
CA PRO A 266 7.97 17.94 -17.13
C PRO A 266 6.61 17.86 -16.42
N ILE A 267 5.98 16.69 -16.48
CA ILE A 267 4.77 16.37 -15.71
C ILE A 267 4.98 15.12 -14.86
N PHE A 268 4.26 15.00 -13.76
CA PHE A 268 4.07 13.75 -13.05
C PHE A 268 2.64 13.28 -13.31
N LEU A 269 2.44 12.13 -13.96
CA LEU A 269 1.12 11.58 -14.24
C LEU A 269 1.01 10.18 -13.64
N SER A 270 0.04 9.97 -12.75
CA SER A 270 -0.22 8.67 -12.15
C SER A 270 -1.68 8.23 -12.28
N GLY A 271 -1.88 6.95 -12.62
CA GLY A 271 -3.19 6.33 -12.62
C GLY A 271 -3.21 4.87 -13.08
N MET A 272 -4.42 4.39 -13.34
CA MET A 272 -4.65 2.99 -13.72
C MET A 272 -4.47 2.74 -15.21
N TRP A 273 -4.05 1.54 -15.59
CA TRP A 273 -3.86 1.13 -16.99
C TRP A 273 -5.03 1.48 -17.91
N GLY A 274 -6.27 1.23 -17.48
CA GLY A 274 -7.46 1.57 -18.28
C GLY A 274 -7.61 3.07 -18.55
N GLN A 275 -7.26 3.92 -17.59
CA GLN A 275 -7.35 5.38 -17.77
C GLN A 275 -6.27 5.89 -18.72
N HIS A 276 -5.06 5.31 -18.69
CA HIS A 276 -4.03 5.61 -19.68
C HIS A 276 -4.48 5.22 -21.10
N MET A 277 -5.15 4.09 -21.28
CA MET A 277 -5.71 3.70 -22.59
C MET A 277 -6.76 4.70 -23.08
N MET A 278 -7.64 5.18 -22.20
CA MET A 278 -8.62 6.22 -22.54
C MET A 278 -7.95 7.56 -22.91
N ILE A 279 -6.87 7.93 -22.21
CA ILE A 279 -6.05 9.10 -22.58
C ILE A 279 -5.47 8.94 -23.99
N ILE A 280 -4.95 7.75 -24.32
CA ILE A 280 -4.38 7.45 -25.64
C ILE A 280 -5.45 7.57 -26.73
N GLU A 281 -6.63 7.01 -26.51
CA GLU A 281 -7.76 7.11 -27.44
C GLU A 281 -8.12 8.57 -27.70
N ARG A 282 -8.31 9.36 -26.64
CA ARG A 282 -8.64 10.79 -26.76
C ARG A 282 -7.52 11.60 -27.42
N ALA A 283 -6.26 11.33 -27.09
CA ALA A 283 -5.11 12.01 -27.68
C ALA A 283 -5.01 11.75 -29.20
N ARG A 284 -5.30 10.51 -29.64
CA ARG A 284 -5.34 10.14 -31.07
C ARG A 284 -6.46 10.87 -31.81
N GLU A 285 -7.65 11.01 -31.21
CA GLU A 285 -8.74 11.81 -31.78
C GLU A 285 -8.34 13.28 -31.98
N LEU A 286 -7.52 13.81 -31.08
CA LEU A 286 -6.98 15.17 -31.13
C LEU A 286 -5.74 15.30 -32.04
N GLY A 287 -5.30 14.22 -32.68
CA GLY A 287 -4.15 14.21 -33.59
C GLY A 287 -2.79 14.29 -32.91
N VAL A 288 -2.70 14.01 -31.60
CA VAL A 288 -1.42 13.93 -30.88
C VAL A 288 -0.69 12.65 -31.28
N ARG A 289 0.61 12.78 -31.56
CA ARG A 289 1.45 11.64 -31.95
C ARG A 289 2.10 11.00 -30.73
N ASP A 290 2.43 9.72 -30.88
CA ASP A 290 3.23 8.96 -29.94
C ASP A 290 4.60 9.65 -29.71
N GLY A 291 5.07 9.68 -28.47
CA GLY A 291 6.37 10.22 -28.07
C GLY A 291 6.48 11.75 -28.03
N GLU A 292 5.36 12.47 -27.98
CA GLU A 292 5.36 13.94 -27.87
C GLU A 292 5.52 14.47 -26.42
N PHE A 293 5.58 13.60 -25.41
CA PHE A 293 5.77 14.03 -24.02
C PHE A 293 7.23 14.38 -23.73
N HIS A 294 7.45 15.36 -22.86
CA HIS A 294 8.77 15.79 -22.43
C HIS A 294 9.52 14.63 -21.74
N PRO A 295 10.80 14.35 -22.07
CA PRO A 295 11.52 13.19 -21.54
C PRO A 295 11.67 13.13 -20.02
N ALA A 296 11.70 14.29 -19.36
CA ALA A 296 11.72 14.35 -17.89
C ALA A 296 10.35 14.10 -17.23
N SER A 297 9.29 13.80 -18.01
CA SER A 297 8.00 13.45 -17.43
C SER A 297 8.09 12.13 -16.68
N VAL A 298 7.43 12.05 -15.53
CA VAL A 298 7.33 10.85 -14.70
C VAL A 298 5.95 10.25 -14.87
N ILE A 299 5.87 9.06 -15.47
CA ILE A 299 4.60 8.41 -15.79
C ILE A 299 4.47 7.10 -15.00
N GLY A 300 3.60 7.12 -13.99
CA GLY A 300 3.26 5.96 -13.17
C GLY A 300 1.95 5.31 -13.60
N ALA A 301 2.05 4.24 -14.40
CA ALA A 301 0.90 3.42 -14.77
C ALA A 301 0.89 2.11 -13.96
N GLY A 302 -0.18 1.85 -13.22
CA GLY A 302 -0.23 0.70 -12.32
C GLY A 302 -1.65 0.21 -12.01
N GLY A 303 -1.76 -0.67 -11.01
CA GLY A 303 -3.04 -1.22 -10.55
C GLY A 303 -3.53 -2.44 -11.34
N GLY A 304 -4.53 -3.12 -10.78
CA GLY A 304 -5.08 -4.34 -11.37
C GLY A 304 -6.02 -4.05 -12.55
N VAL A 305 -5.93 -4.86 -13.60
CA VAL A 305 -6.86 -4.85 -14.75
C VAL A 305 -8.16 -5.62 -14.47
N LYS A 306 -8.44 -5.92 -13.20
CA LYS A 306 -9.55 -6.80 -12.81
C LYS A 306 -10.89 -6.15 -13.17
N GLY A 307 -11.63 -6.78 -14.07
CA GLY A 307 -12.92 -6.28 -14.56
C GLY A 307 -12.81 -5.26 -15.70
N VAL A 308 -11.59 -4.99 -16.20
CA VAL A 308 -11.35 -4.15 -17.37
C VAL A 308 -10.76 -5.02 -18.48
N SER A 309 -11.42 -5.08 -19.63
CA SER A 309 -10.86 -5.75 -20.80
C SER A 309 -9.91 -4.79 -21.50
N LEU A 310 -8.61 -5.04 -21.38
CA LEU A 310 -7.58 -4.29 -22.10
C LEU A 310 -7.00 -5.13 -23.25
N PRO A 311 -6.58 -4.50 -24.36
CA PRO A 311 -5.84 -5.18 -25.43
C PRO A 311 -4.62 -5.92 -24.88
N PRO A 312 -4.21 -7.08 -25.41
CA PRO A 312 -3.03 -7.80 -24.91
C PRO A 312 -1.73 -6.98 -24.91
N ASP A 313 -1.63 -5.99 -25.80
CA ASP A 313 -0.49 -5.11 -25.99
C ASP A 313 -0.63 -3.74 -25.27
N TYR A 314 -1.53 -3.62 -24.29
CA TYR A 314 -1.83 -2.34 -23.66
C TYR A 314 -0.60 -1.66 -23.04
N LYS A 315 0.34 -2.42 -22.50
CA LYS A 315 1.58 -1.88 -21.91
C LYS A 315 2.44 -1.26 -23.00
N GLU A 316 2.61 -1.96 -24.11
CA GLU A 316 3.37 -1.51 -25.28
C GLU A 316 2.73 -0.28 -25.92
N GLN A 317 1.38 -0.19 -25.91
CA GLN A 317 0.68 1.00 -26.38
C GLN A 317 0.93 2.21 -25.46
N VAL A 318 0.88 2.02 -24.14
CA VAL A 318 1.20 3.07 -23.14
C VAL A 318 2.66 3.50 -23.26
N ASP A 319 3.58 2.55 -23.38
CA ASP A 319 5.00 2.82 -23.52
C ASP A 319 5.28 3.64 -24.79
N ARG A 320 4.74 3.21 -25.93
CA ARG A 320 4.89 3.91 -27.20
C ARG A 320 4.28 5.30 -27.18
N PHE A 321 3.09 5.46 -26.60
CA PHE A 321 2.38 6.74 -26.61
C PHE A 321 3.14 7.84 -25.85
N TYR A 322 3.58 7.57 -24.63
CA TYR A 322 4.33 8.59 -23.88
C TYR A 322 5.79 8.70 -24.35
N GLY A 323 6.38 7.63 -24.90
CA GLY A 323 7.75 7.65 -25.43
C GLY A 323 8.83 7.53 -24.35
N ASP A 324 9.94 8.25 -24.56
CA ASP A 324 11.16 8.19 -23.73
C ASP A 324 11.02 9.04 -22.45
N VAL A 325 10.12 8.61 -21.57
CA VAL A 325 9.79 9.25 -20.28
C VAL A 325 10.31 8.41 -19.12
N VAL A 326 10.37 9.02 -17.94
CA VAL A 326 10.74 8.33 -16.69
C VAL A 326 9.59 7.44 -16.22
N ARG A 327 9.89 6.14 -15.96
CA ARG A 327 8.92 5.14 -15.50
C ARG A 327 9.41 4.42 -14.25
N PRO A 328 9.37 5.07 -13.08
CA PRO A 328 9.71 4.38 -11.86
C PRO A 328 8.67 3.30 -11.57
N ALA A 329 9.13 2.21 -10.96
CA ALA A 329 8.27 1.17 -10.45
C ALA A 329 8.59 0.95 -8.98
N VAL A 330 7.55 0.68 -8.20
CA VAL A 330 7.68 0.43 -6.77
C VAL A 330 6.88 -0.81 -6.41
N TYR A 331 7.46 -1.68 -5.59
CA TYR A 331 6.72 -2.72 -4.90
C TYR A 331 6.30 -2.21 -3.53
N GLY A 332 5.01 -2.31 -3.22
CA GLY A 332 4.47 -1.83 -1.96
C GLY A 332 3.05 -2.33 -1.73
N MET A 333 2.55 -2.01 -0.54
CA MET A 333 1.19 -2.31 -0.12
C MET A 333 0.77 -1.30 0.95
N THR A 334 -0.50 -1.32 1.33
CA THR A 334 -1.03 -0.33 2.28
C THR A 334 -0.33 -0.40 3.65
N GLU A 335 0.07 -1.61 4.04
CA GLU A 335 0.77 -1.91 5.28
C GLU A 335 2.20 -1.39 5.30
N LEU A 336 2.81 -1.05 4.16
CA LEU A 336 4.20 -0.59 4.01
C LEU A 336 4.29 0.94 3.94
N ALA A 337 5.06 1.54 4.83
CA ALA A 337 5.43 2.96 4.75
C ALA A 337 6.65 3.17 3.86
N GLN A 338 7.53 2.17 3.78
CA GLN A 338 8.75 2.19 2.97
C GLN A 338 8.62 1.25 1.76
N PRO A 339 7.89 1.61 0.68
CA PRO A 339 7.86 0.81 -0.54
C PRO A 339 9.27 0.66 -1.15
N LEU A 340 9.48 -0.46 -1.83
CA LEU A 340 10.75 -0.85 -2.43
C LEU A 340 10.80 -0.34 -3.88
N PRO A 341 11.67 0.62 -4.24
CA PRO A 341 11.78 1.06 -5.63
C PRO A 341 12.61 0.11 -6.49
N ARG A 342 12.29 0.08 -7.78
CA ARG A 342 12.92 -0.79 -8.78
C ARG A 342 14.12 -0.10 -9.42
N CYS A 343 15.28 -0.77 -9.43
CA CYS A 343 16.48 -0.29 -10.11
C CYS A 343 16.43 -0.53 -11.63
N GLU A 344 17.48 -0.09 -12.32
CA GLU A 344 17.69 -0.20 -13.76
C GLU A 344 17.74 -1.67 -14.24
N ALA A 345 18.13 -2.60 -13.36
CA ALA A 345 18.17 -4.03 -13.62
C ALA A 345 16.83 -4.74 -13.36
N GLY A 346 15.76 -3.99 -13.07
CA GLY A 346 14.45 -4.56 -12.80
C GLY A 346 14.34 -5.26 -11.44
N ARG A 347 15.17 -4.89 -10.45
CA ARG A 347 15.15 -5.48 -9.10
C ARG A 347 14.65 -4.46 -8.08
N TYR A 348 13.84 -4.89 -7.12
CA TYR A 348 13.36 -4.03 -6.04
C TYR A 348 14.32 -4.03 -4.85
N HIS A 349 14.68 -2.83 -4.38
CA HIS A 349 15.59 -2.63 -3.25
C HIS A 349 14.83 -2.19 -2.00
N ALA A 350 15.19 -2.75 -0.84
CA ALA A 350 14.65 -2.31 0.45
C ALA A 350 15.49 -1.17 1.03
N ALA A 351 14.83 -0.16 1.59
CA ALA A 351 15.51 0.89 2.34
C ALA A 351 16.09 0.33 3.67
N PRO A 352 17.10 0.98 4.27
CA PRO A 352 17.71 0.49 5.52
C PRO A 352 16.72 0.29 6.66
N GLY A 353 15.69 1.14 6.76
CA GLY A 353 14.62 1.05 7.75
C GLY A 353 13.59 -0.06 7.52
N LEU A 354 13.65 -0.78 6.40
CA LEU A 354 12.77 -1.93 6.11
C LEU A 354 13.55 -3.24 6.27
N VAL A 355 13.16 -4.06 7.24
CA VAL A 355 13.75 -5.39 7.45
C VAL A 355 12.95 -6.40 6.64
N MET A 356 13.55 -6.96 5.57
CA MET A 356 12.93 -8.04 4.80
C MET A 356 13.06 -9.37 5.57
N LEU A 357 11.95 -10.11 5.64
CA LEU A 357 11.85 -11.42 6.28
C LEU A 357 11.26 -12.40 5.26
N PRO A 358 12.05 -12.95 4.32
CA PRO A 358 11.57 -14.00 3.43
C PRO A 358 11.26 -15.26 4.23
N LEU A 359 10.03 -15.75 4.16
CA LEU A 359 9.57 -16.91 4.91
C LEU A 359 9.30 -18.09 3.97
N ASP A 360 9.26 -19.29 4.53
CA ASP A 360 8.71 -20.44 3.84
C ASP A 360 7.22 -20.27 3.49
N GLU A 361 6.68 -21.17 2.69
CA GLU A 361 5.30 -21.10 2.20
C GLU A 361 4.27 -21.03 3.34
N SER A 362 4.52 -21.74 4.45
CA SER A 362 3.66 -21.73 5.65
C SER A 362 3.78 -20.43 6.46
N GLY A 363 4.90 -19.70 6.32
CA GLY A 363 5.16 -18.48 7.06
C GLY A 363 5.72 -18.70 8.47
N GLU A 364 6.30 -19.87 8.74
CA GLU A 364 6.71 -20.31 10.07
C GLU A 364 8.24 -20.23 10.25
N ARG A 365 9.01 -20.23 9.16
CA ARG A 365 10.47 -20.22 9.19
C ARG A 365 11.04 -19.11 8.32
N LEU A 366 11.98 -18.36 8.89
CA LEU A 366 12.82 -17.41 8.14
C LEU A 366 13.77 -18.17 7.21
N LEU A 367 13.76 -17.80 5.93
CA LEU A 367 14.69 -18.28 4.91
C LEU A 367 15.91 -17.37 4.82
N THR A 368 17.06 -17.96 4.53
CA THR A 368 18.35 -17.26 4.46
C THR A 368 19.08 -17.60 3.17
N GLY A 369 20.25 -16.99 2.95
CA GLY A 369 21.13 -17.37 1.83
C GLY A 369 21.55 -18.84 1.82
N ALA A 370 21.45 -19.55 2.96
CA ALA A 370 21.70 -20.99 3.01
C ALA A 370 20.58 -21.83 2.38
N ASP A 371 19.36 -21.29 2.28
CA ASP A 371 18.22 -21.93 1.63
C ASP A 371 18.18 -21.66 0.12
N ALA A 372 19.06 -20.78 -0.38
CA ALA A 372 19.02 -20.29 -1.74
C ALA A 372 19.68 -21.25 -2.74
N SER A 373 19.05 -21.45 -3.90
CA SER A 373 19.65 -22.11 -5.06
C SER A 373 20.16 -21.02 -6.01
N ASP A 374 21.46 -21.04 -6.31
CA ASP A 374 22.11 -19.99 -7.11
C ASP A 374 21.88 -18.56 -6.58
N GLY A 375 21.81 -18.42 -5.25
CA GLY A 375 21.55 -17.14 -4.57
C GLY A 375 20.07 -16.72 -4.56
N LEU A 376 19.18 -17.47 -5.20
CA LEU A 376 17.76 -17.19 -5.27
C LEU A 376 16.94 -18.07 -4.32
N VAL A 377 15.91 -17.50 -3.69
CA VAL A 377 14.91 -18.25 -2.93
C VAL A 377 13.51 -17.75 -3.27
N GLU A 378 12.58 -18.67 -3.51
CA GLU A 378 11.15 -18.36 -3.55
C GLU A 378 10.62 -18.33 -2.12
N ALA A 379 9.93 -17.25 -1.74
CA ALA A 379 9.54 -17.01 -0.37
C ALA A 379 8.17 -16.34 -0.27
N ARG A 380 7.51 -16.54 0.87
CA ARG A 380 6.43 -15.67 1.34
C ARG A 380 7.03 -14.41 1.91
N PHE A 381 6.59 -13.26 1.41
CA PHE A 381 7.18 -12.00 1.86
C PHE A 381 6.65 -11.62 3.24
N GLY A 382 7.54 -11.58 4.23
CA GLY A 382 7.32 -10.90 5.50
C GLY A 382 8.26 -9.71 5.63
N PHE A 383 7.94 -8.79 6.55
CA PHE A 383 8.80 -7.66 6.85
C PHE A 383 8.51 -7.07 8.23
N LEU A 384 9.50 -6.33 8.75
CA LEU A 384 9.29 -5.34 9.81
C LEU A 384 9.62 -3.95 9.23
N ASP A 385 8.60 -3.10 9.15
CA ASP A 385 8.75 -1.70 8.76
C ASP A 385 8.98 -0.83 10.00
N LEU A 386 10.20 -0.34 10.18
CA LEU A 386 10.57 0.48 11.33
C LEU A 386 9.94 1.88 11.29
N ALA A 387 9.26 2.29 10.22
CA ALA A 387 8.73 3.65 10.11
C ALA A 387 7.44 3.91 10.90
N TYR A 388 6.78 2.88 11.45
CA TYR A 388 5.48 3.04 12.11
C TYR A 388 5.56 3.29 13.63
N ASP A 389 4.84 4.31 14.08
CA ASP A 389 4.55 4.60 15.48
C ASP A 389 3.13 4.24 15.88
N GLY A 390 2.14 4.36 14.99
CA GLY A 390 0.74 4.15 15.35
C GLY A 390 0.30 2.69 15.49
N ARG A 391 1.13 1.72 15.06
CA ARG A 391 0.82 0.30 15.03
C ARG A 391 2.08 -0.57 14.93
N TRP A 392 1.91 -1.89 15.02
CA TRP A 392 3.00 -2.85 14.79
C TRP A 392 3.39 -2.85 13.31
N GLY A 393 4.67 -2.61 13.01
CA GLY A 393 5.20 -2.58 11.65
C GLY A 393 5.52 -3.96 11.06
N GLY A 394 5.35 -5.03 11.84
CA GLY A 394 5.66 -6.41 11.45
C GLY A 394 4.49 -7.11 10.77
N LEU A 395 4.67 -7.55 9.53
CA LEU A 395 3.61 -8.19 8.76
C LEU A 395 4.11 -9.41 7.96
N ILE A 396 3.26 -10.42 7.82
CA ILE A 396 3.35 -11.47 6.81
C ILE A 396 2.29 -11.30 5.72
N THR A 397 2.75 -11.26 4.47
CA THR A 397 1.89 -11.02 3.29
C THR A 397 1.36 -12.33 2.69
N GLY A 398 0.40 -12.18 1.77
CA GLY A 398 -0.01 -13.23 0.84
C GLY A 398 0.85 -13.32 -0.42
N ASP A 399 1.89 -12.49 -0.53
CA ASP A 399 2.69 -12.33 -1.74
C ASP A 399 3.83 -13.36 -1.78
N ARG A 400 4.00 -13.93 -2.98
CA ARG A 400 5.09 -14.83 -3.34
C ARG A 400 6.14 -14.01 -4.07
N VAL A 401 7.35 -13.97 -3.53
CA VAL A 401 8.47 -13.21 -4.08
C VAL A 401 9.65 -14.13 -4.33
N THR A 402 10.51 -13.75 -5.28
CA THR A 402 11.84 -14.34 -5.40
C THR A 402 12.86 -13.36 -4.81
N VAL A 403 13.55 -13.77 -3.75
CA VAL A 403 14.63 -12.99 -3.13
C VAL A 403 15.98 -13.42 -3.68
N ASP A 404 16.79 -12.46 -4.09
CA ASP A 404 18.16 -12.65 -4.51
C ASP A 404 19.10 -12.20 -3.38
N PHE A 405 19.84 -13.15 -2.81
CA PHE A 405 20.81 -12.95 -1.73
C PHE A 405 22.24 -12.69 -2.24
N ALA A 406 22.43 -12.49 -3.55
CA ALA A 406 23.73 -12.07 -4.07
C ALA A 406 24.24 -10.83 -3.32
N GLU A 407 25.56 -10.77 -3.08
CA GLU A 407 26.19 -9.64 -2.40
C GLU A 407 25.93 -8.31 -3.12
N ARG A 408 25.82 -8.38 -4.46
CA ARG A 408 25.52 -7.24 -5.34
C ARG A 408 24.43 -7.58 -6.33
N CYS A 409 23.49 -6.65 -6.48
CA CYS A 409 22.51 -6.64 -7.54
C CYS A 409 23.19 -6.42 -8.91
N ALA A 410 22.53 -6.82 -9.99
CA ALA A 410 22.98 -6.55 -11.36
C ALA A 410 23.10 -5.04 -11.69
N CYS A 411 22.46 -4.16 -10.91
CA CYS A 411 22.66 -2.70 -11.00
C CYS A 411 23.98 -2.22 -10.35
N GLY A 412 24.74 -3.11 -9.70
CA GLY A 412 26.02 -2.85 -9.03
C GLY A 412 25.92 -2.52 -7.53
N ARG A 413 24.72 -2.19 -7.05
CA ARG A 413 24.47 -1.84 -5.64
C ARG A 413 24.43 -3.08 -4.75
N ALA A 414 24.89 -2.92 -3.51
CA ALA A 414 24.98 -4.01 -2.54
C ALA A 414 23.62 -4.37 -1.91
N GLY A 415 23.55 -5.59 -1.38
CA GLY A 415 22.44 -6.06 -0.57
C GLY A 415 21.39 -6.87 -1.34
N PRO A 416 20.54 -7.60 -0.61
CA PRO A 416 19.53 -8.47 -1.21
C PRO A 416 18.45 -7.67 -1.91
N THR A 417 17.86 -8.26 -2.96
CA THR A 417 16.80 -7.63 -3.76
C THR A 417 15.63 -8.59 -4.01
N LEU A 418 14.49 -8.05 -4.42
CA LEU A 418 13.40 -8.85 -4.98
C LEU A 418 13.43 -8.79 -6.51
N LEU A 419 13.10 -9.90 -7.17
CA LEU A 419 12.83 -9.93 -8.61
C LEU A 419 11.46 -9.32 -8.92
N ASP A 420 11.23 -8.98 -10.19
CA ASP A 420 9.98 -8.41 -10.71
C ASP A 420 8.95 -9.47 -11.15
N ASP A 421 8.91 -10.60 -10.42
CA ASP A 421 8.04 -11.76 -10.67
C ASP A 421 7.03 -11.99 -9.52
N ILE A 422 6.67 -10.92 -8.82
CA ILE A 422 5.83 -10.95 -7.62
C ILE A 422 4.45 -11.52 -7.94
N GLY A 423 4.08 -12.58 -7.22
CA GLY A 423 2.81 -13.27 -7.33
C GLY A 423 2.10 -13.42 -5.99
N ARG A 424 1.09 -14.29 -5.93
CA ARG A 424 0.40 -14.68 -4.70
C ARG A 424 0.51 -16.20 -4.51
N PHE A 425 0.66 -16.66 -3.28
CA PHE A 425 0.56 -18.10 -2.97
C PHE A 425 -0.86 -18.64 -3.18
N VAL A 426 -1.85 -17.84 -2.75
CA VAL A 426 -3.27 -18.19 -2.80
C VAL A 426 -4.01 -17.22 -3.72
N ARG A 427 -5.02 -17.71 -4.44
CA ARG A 427 -5.75 -16.87 -5.39
C ARG A 427 -6.61 -15.85 -4.63
N PRO A 428 -6.80 -14.63 -5.18
CA PRO A 428 -7.68 -13.64 -4.56
C PRO A 428 -9.11 -14.17 -4.38
N GLY A 429 -9.56 -14.34 -3.13
CA GLY A 429 -10.88 -14.87 -2.78
C GLY A 429 -10.88 -16.25 -2.14
N GLU A 430 -9.74 -16.93 -2.11
CA GLU A 430 -9.51 -18.13 -1.31
C GLU A 430 -8.93 -17.73 0.08
N ASP A 431 -9.20 -18.53 1.10
CA ASP A 431 -8.67 -18.31 2.45
C ASP A 431 -7.18 -18.67 2.47
N ASP A 432 -6.33 -17.66 2.70
CA ASP A 432 -4.89 -17.86 2.89
C ASP A 432 -4.63 -18.32 4.32
N HIS A 433 -4.49 -19.64 4.49
CA HIS A 433 -4.19 -20.27 5.77
C HIS A 433 -2.71 -20.09 6.13
N ILE A 434 -2.36 -18.90 6.63
CA ILE A 434 -1.09 -18.67 7.30
C ILE A 434 -1.16 -19.32 8.69
N GLY A 435 -0.19 -20.16 9.07
CA GLY A 435 -0.28 -21.06 10.22
C GLY A 435 -0.76 -20.40 11.52
N CYS A 436 -0.33 -19.16 11.78
CA CYS A 436 -0.70 -18.42 13.00
C CYS A 436 -1.94 -17.50 12.86
N ALA A 437 -2.56 -17.38 11.68
CA ALA A 437 -3.66 -16.43 11.44
C ALA A 437 -4.97 -16.85 12.13
N GLY A 438 -5.27 -18.15 12.20
CA GLY A 438 -6.49 -18.65 12.84
C GLY A 438 -6.57 -18.36 14.34
N THR A 439 -5.43 -18.37 15.03
CA THR A 439 -5.36 -18.04 16.47
C THR A 439 -5.58 -16.55 16.73
N ILE A 440 -5.21 -15.67 15.79
CA ILE A 440 -5.44 -14.22 15.91
C ILE A 440 -6.94 -13.91 15.89
N ASP A 441 -7.65 -14.44 14.90
CA ASP A 441 -9.08 -14.18 14.74
C ASP A 441 -9.87 -14.65 15.96
N ALA A 442 -9.46 -15.78 16.56
CA ALA A 442 -10.05 -16.29 17.79
C ALA A 442 -9.77 -15.38 19.01
N TYR A 443 -8.52 -14.91 19.18
CA TYR A 443 -8.17 -13.98 20.25
C TYR A 443 -8.92 -12.66 20.11
N ILE A 444 -8.89 -12.06 18.92
CA ILE A 444 -9.54 -10.77 18.66
C ILE A 444 -11.04 -10.87 18.96
N ARG A 445 -11.71 -11.94 18.49
CA ARG A 445 -13.12 -12.17 18.83
C ARG A 445 -13.33 -12.28 20.34
N GLY A 446 -12.49 -13.04 21.04
CA GLY A 446 -12.57 -13.16 22.50
C GLY A 446 -12.37 -11.83 23.24
N ALA A 447 -11.46 -10.98 22.75
CA ALA A 447 -11.17 -9.68 23.37
C ALA A 447 -12.28 -8.64 23.17
N VAL A 448 -12.97 -8.68 22.02
CA VAL A 448 -14.00 -7.68 21.66
C VAL A 448 -15.44 -8.12 21.95
N GLU A 449 -15.68 -9.42 22.16
CA GLU A 449 -16.98 -9.98 22.55
C GLU A 449 -17.16 -10.07 24.08
N ALA A 450 -16.08 -9.96 24.84
CA ALA A 450 -16.11 -9.73 26.29
C ALA A 450 -16.74 -8.36 26.63
#